data_AF-A0A091XEI2-F1
#
_entry.id   AF-A0A091XEI2-F1
#
_cell.length_a   1.000
_cell.length_b   1.000
_cell.length_c   1.000
_cell.angle_alpha   90.00
_cell.angle_beta   90.00
_cell.angle_gamma   90.00
#
_symmetry.space_group_name_H-M   'P 1'
#
loop_
_entity.id
_entity.type
_entity.pdbx_description
1 polymer ?
#
loop_
_entity_poly.entity_id
_entity_poly.type
_entity_poly.pdbx_seq_one_letter_code
_entity_poly.pdbx_strand_id
1 'polypeptide(L)' 'DLFLFPLASGGPGWWGAHAGIYCGDGEIIHLEGTSGTFPSGIVAKHSKSHLLRT' A
#
# COMPACT_ATOMS: atom_id res chain seq x y z
N ASP A 1 -1.74 6.29 -12.40
CA ASP A 1 -2.88 5.53 -11.85
C ASP A 1 -2.77 5.38 -10.35
N LEU A 2 -3.91 5.19 -9.66
CA LEU A 2 -3.95 4.93 -8.22
C LEU A 2 -4.12 3.43 -7.98
N PHE A 3 -3.38 2.88 -7.03
CA PHE A 3 -3.52 1.50 -6.58
C PHE A 3 -3.99 1.45 -5.13
N LEU A 4 -4.95 0.56 -4.84
CA LEU A 4 -5.51 0.38 -3.50
C LEU A 4 -5.11 -0.98 -2.95
N PHE A 5 -4.42 -0.98 -1.82
CA PHE A 5 -4.08 -2.16 -1.05
C PHE A 5 -5.13 -2.37 0.04
N PRO A 6 -5.69 -3.59 0.17
CA PRO A 6 -6.62 -3.89 1.26
C PRO A 6 -5.89 -3.78 2.59
N LEU A 7 -6.39 -2.97 3.52
CA LEU A 7 -5.93 -2.99 4.90
C LEU A 7 -6.59 -4.16 5.61
N ALA A 8 -5.80 -4.94 6.35
CA ALA A 8 -6.35 -5.98 7.23
C ALA A 8 -7.39 -5.34 8.17
N SER A 9 -8.60 -5.87 8.16
CA SER A 9 -9.75 -5.32 8.88
C SER A 9 -9.48 -5.22 10.38
N GLY A 10 -9.75 -4.05 10.96
CA GLY A 10 -9.80 -3.84 12.42
C GLY A 10 -11.10 -4.31 13.08
N GLY A 11 -12.07 -4.85 12.32
CA GLY A 11 -13.35 -5.32 12.82
C GLY A 11 -14.52 -5.19 11.82
N PRO A 12 -15.72 -5.63 12.21
CA PRO A 12 -16.92 -5.53 11.36
C PRO A 12 -17.21 -4.07 10.99
N GLY A 13 -17.32 -3.77 9.69
CA GLY A 13 -17.63 -2.43 9.18
C GLY A 13 -16.42 -1.54 8.85
N TRP A 14 -15.20 -2.07 8.84
CA TRP A 14 -14.01 -1.34 8.36
C TRP A 14 -13.89 -1.39 6.82
N TRP A 15 -13.80 -0.22 6.19
CA TRP A 15 -13.61 -0.05 4.72
C TRP A 15 -12.30 0.68 4.38
N GLY A 16 -11.33 0.68 5.29
CA GLY A 16 -10.06 1.36 5.05
C GLY A 16 -9.24 0.65 3.98
N ALA A 17 -8.68 1.41 3.05
CA ALA A 17 -7.70 0.95 2.07
C ALA A 17 -6.45 1.82 2.16
N HIS A 18 -5.31 1.24 1.82
CA HIS A 18 -4.05 1.95 1.73
C HIS A 18 -3.74 2.28 0.26
N ALA A 19 -3.36 3.52 -0.04
CA ALA A 19 -3.22 3.98 -1.42
C ALA A 19 -1.75 4.15 -1.83
N GLY A 20 -1.42 3.77 -3.06
CA GLY A 20 -0.11 3.97 -3.68
C GLY A 20 -0.24 4.53 -5.10
N ILE A 21 0.80 5.22 -5.55
CA ILE A 21 0.87 5.84 -6.89
C ILE A 21 1.66 4.92 -7.83
N TYR A 22 1.06 4.55 -8.96
CA TYR A 22 1.75 3.83 -10.02
C TYR A 22 2.63 4.77 -10.85
N CYS A 23 3.91 4.44 -10.98
CA CYS A 23 4.91 5.29 -11.64
C CYS A 23 5.42 4.75 -12.99
N GLY A 24 5.02 3.54 -13.41
CA GLY A 24 5.54 2.88 -14.62
C GLY A 24 6.30 1.59 -14.30
N ASP A 25 6.61 0.77 -15.30
CA ASP A 25 7.42 -0.46 -15.17
C ASP A 25 6.99 -1.47 -14.08
N GLY A 26 5.70 -1.46 -13.77
CA GLY A 26 5.18 -2.29 -12.69
C GLY A 26 5.50 -1.77 -11.29
N GLU A 27 5.96 -0.53 -11.16
CA GLU A 27 6.43 0.06 -9.91
C GLU A 27 5.36 0.92 -9.24
N ILE A 28 5.14 0.68 -7.94
CA ILE A 28 4.24 1.48 -7.10
C ILE A 28 5.04 2.12 -5.97
N ILE A 29 4.87 3.43 -5.80
CA ILE A 29 5.40 4.22 -4.70
C ILE A 29 4.27 4.51 -3.71
N HIS A 30 4.46 4.15 -2.45
CA HIS A 30 3.50 4.40 -1.38
C HIS A 30 4.21 4.66 -0.04
N LEU A 31 3.48 5.21 0.93
CA LEU A 31 3.99 5.46 2.27
C LEU A 31 3.82 4.22 3.14
N GLU A 32 4.91 3.59 3.54
CA GLU A 32 4.84 2.49 4.50
C GLU A 32 4.76 3.04 5.94
N GLY A 33 3.83 2.51 6.75
CA GLY A 33 3.69 2.89 8.16
C GLY A 33 3.76 1.67 9.07
N THR A 34 4.69 1.66 10.02
CA THR A 34 4.66 0.71 11.14
C THR A 34 3.67 1.19 12.18
N SER A 35 2.66 0.37 12.49
CA SER A 35 1.68 0.65 13.55
C SER A 35 2.41 1.00 14.87
N GLY A 36 2.39 2.27 15.29
CA GLY A 36 2.85 2.67 16.62
C GLY A 36 3.61 3.99 16.73
N THR A 37 4.29 4.48 15.70
CA THR A 37 5.02 5.76 15.76
C THR A 37 4.99 6.41 14.39
N PHE A 38 4.68 7.71 14.34
CA PHE A 38 4.62 8.63 13.19
C PHE A 38 5.01 8.04 11.82
N PRO A 39 4.22 8.27 10.74
CA PRO A 39 4.56 7.76 9.42
C PRO A 39 5.92 8.32 9.02
N SER A 40 6.97 7.53 9.20
CA SER A 40 8.24 7.77 8.54
C SER A 40 7.88 7.68 7.08
N GLY A 41 8.00 8.78 6.33
CA GLY A 41 7.61 8.86 4.92
C GLY A 41 8.53 8.00 4.05
N ILE A 42 8.50 6.69 4.27
CA ILE A 42 9.32 5.70 3.61
C ILE A 42 8.61 5.36 2.32
N VAL A 43 9.29 5.67 1.21
CA VAL A 43 8.87 5.28 -0.13
C VAL A 43 9.30 3.83 -0.34
N ALA A 44 8.33 2.93 -0.32
CA ALA A 44 8.56 1.56 -0.78
C ALA A 44 8.19 1.45 -2.26
N LYS A 45 9.04 0.76 -3.02
CA LYS A 45 8.86 0.50 -4.46
C LYS A 45 8.61 -0.98 -4.68
N HIS A 46 7.42 -1.32 -5.16
CA HIS A 46 7.04 -2.71 -5.43
C HIS A 46 6.98 -2.97 -6.92
N SER A 47 7.64 -4.02 -7.42
CA SER A 47 7.52 -4.47 -8.81
C SER A 47 6.24 -5.29 -9.02
N LYS A 48 5.67 -5.30 -10.24
CA LYS A 48 4.40 -5.95 -10.61
C LYS A 48 4.33 -7.43 -10.23
N SER A 49 5.47 -8.13 -10.15
CA SER A 49 5.54 -9.52 -9.68
C SER A 49 5.07 -9.71 -8.23
N HIS A 50 5.08 -8.66 -7.42
CA HIS A 50 4.61 -8.69 -6.02
C HIS A 50 3.07 -8.55 -5.91
N LEU A 51 2.41 -7.86 -6.86
CA LEU A 51 0.97 -7.60 -6.83
C LEU A 51 0.11 -8.80 -7.27
N LEU A 52 0.75 -9.84 -7.80
CA LEU A 52 0.13 -11.07 -8.31
C LEU A 52 0.09 -12.20 -7.26
N ARG A 53 0.09 -11.88 -5.97
CA ARG A 53 -0.22 -12.89 -4.94
C ARG A 53 -1.74 -13.00 -4.79
N THR A 54 -2.23 -14.14 -5.29
CA THR A 54 -3.58 -14.75 -5.23
C THR A 54 -4.44 -14.34 -4.04
#